data_AF-A0A6P9B7B8-F1
#
_entry.id   AF-A0A6P9B7B8-F1
#
_cell.length_a   1.000
_cell.length_b   1.000
_cell.length_c   1.000
_cell.angle_alpha   90.00
_cell.angle_beta   90.00
_cell.angle_gamma   90.00
#
_symmetry.space_group_name_H-M   'P 1'
#
loop_
_entity.id
_entity.type
_entity.pdbx_description
1 polymer ?
#
loop_
_entity_poly.entity_id
_entity_poly.type
_entity_poly.pdbx_seq_one_letter_code
_entity_poly.pdbx_strand_id
1 'polypeptide(L)'
;MQAWTLLPIMACGLLTLCPQGSTTSMGHPLPKPLQGPNTPHPLVSHTPLSGPEKASPAASDDYDDYYEDYYDNFQTTESPRSVSPGSLTPFCAYDRCKHLQVPCAELSRLSKCLCPGVTGPDVLPDAPRLRAVHVSETRANLHWCAPSSTVQKYHLKYQIPGEDFISGPPLNNTVRVTVLSDLIPGTEYLLCVVAANRAGFSPTDDGVREHGPCRRVRTPAHQMTYVYIAVGLASVVILGVVSVLLWRFYIRKAKPIQHGSLDNILDGELSSGHAGATNSSFRTEEQL
;
A
#
# COMPACT_ATOMS: atom_id res chain seq x y z
N MET A 1 39.82 -20.90 -55.86
CA MET A 1 38.64 -21.73 -56.14
C MET A 1 37.99 -22.04 -54.79
N GLN A 2 37.00 -21.23 -54.41
CA GLN A 2 36.30 -21.30 -53.12
C GLN A 2 34.80 -21.23 -53.42
N ALA A 3 34.04 -22.18 -52.90
CA ALA A 3 32.59 -22.29 -53.09
C ALA A 3 31.85 -22.04 -51.77
N TRP A 4 31.39 -20.79 -51.62
CA TRP A 4 30.10 -20.32 -51.11
C TRP A 4 29.29 -21.16 -50.10
N THR A 5 29.20 -20.62 -48.89
CA THR A 5 27.99 -20.32 -48.09
C THR A 5 26.65 -20.89 -48.55
N LEU A 6 25.97 -21.64 -47.66
CA LEU A 6 24.51 -21.79 -47.66
C LEU A 6 23.95 -21.79 -46.22
N LEU A 7 23.20 -20.74 -45.92
CA LEU A 7 21.99 -20.75 -45.07
C LEU A 7 20.88 -20.15 -45.95
N PRO A 8 19.66 -20.71 -45.93
CA PRO A 8 18.55 -19.85 -45.53
C PRO A 8 17.42 -20.54 -44.73
N ILE A 9 16.91 -19.78 -43.76
CA ILE A 9 15.49 -19.46 -43.55
C ILE A 9 14.48 -20.63 -43.50
N MET A 10 14.07 -20.99 -42.28
CA MET A 10 12.79 -21.67 -42.01
C MET A 10 11.95 -20.78 -41.10
N ALA A 11 11.02 -20.04 -41.71
CA ALA A 11 9.94 -19.32 -41.05
C ALA A 11 8.66 -19.52 -41.88
N CYS A 12 7.73 -20.37 -41.41
CA CYS A 12 6.28 -20.25 -41.63
C CYS A 12 5.58 -21.49 -41.03
N GLY A 13 4.71 -21.29 -40.03
CA GLY A 13 3.90 -22.39 -39.50
C GLY A 13 3.02 -21.99 -38.32
N LEU A 14 1.79 -21.58 -38.63
CA LEU A 14 0.58 -21.62 -37.80
C LEU A 14 0.34 -20.52 -36.76
N LEU A 15 -0.15 -19.37 -37.26
CA LEU A 15 -1.20 -18.59 -36.62
C LEU A 15 -2.56 -19.04 -37.17
N THR A 16 -3.32 -19.82 -36.40
CA THR A 16 -4.78 -19.96 -36.55
C THR A 16 -5.35 -20.48 -35.24
N LEU A 17 -6.16 -19.68 -34.54
CA LEU A 17 -7.36 -20.07 -33.79
C LEU A 17 -7.95 -18.82 -33.11
N CYS A 18 -8.84 -18.13 -33.84
CA CYS A 18 -9.91 -17.31 -33.24
C CYS A 18 -11.09 -18.24 -32.92
N PRO A 19 -11.76 -18.08 -31.78
CA PRO A 19 -13.17 -18.44 -31.65
C PRO A 19 -14.02 -17.16 -31.80
N GLN A 20 -14.78 -17.09 -32.89
CA GLN A 20 -15.96 -16.24 -32.99
C GLN A 20 -17.07 -16.85 -32.12
N GLY A 21 -17.66 -16.03 -31.25
CA GLY A 21 -18.93 -16.29 -30.56
C GLY A 21 -19.88 -15.12 -30.82
N SER A 22 -21.04 -15.45 -31.35
CA SER A 22 -21.94 -14.58 -32.12
C SER A 22 -22.73 -13.53 -31.35
N THR A 23 -23.19 -12.56 -32.13
CA THR A 23 -24.12 -11.46 -31.85
C THR A 23 -25.58 -11.90 -31.64
N THR A 24 -26.24 -11.38 -30.61
CA THR A 24 -27.69 -11.08 -30.57
C THR A 24 -27.80 -9.70 -29.89
N SER A 25 -28.13 -8.62 -30.61
CA SER A 25 -29.44 -8.18 -31.13
C SER A 25 -30.43 -7.77 -30.03
N MET A 26 -31.09 -6.63 -30.26
CA MET A 26 -31.94 -5.78 -29.39
C MET A 26 -31.11 -4.74 -28.60
N GLY A 27 -31.03 -3.45 -28.95
CA GLY A 27 -31.99 -2.60 -29.65
C GLY A 27 -32.82 -1.81 -28.64
N HIS A 28 -32.30 -0.67 -28.16
CA HIS A 28 -33.08 0.50 -27.74
C HIS A 28 -32.15 1.67 -27.36
N PRO A 29 -32.17 2.79 -28.11
CA PRO A 29 -31.56 4.05 -27.69
C PRO A 29 -32.63 4.98 -27.09
N LEU A 30 -32.35 5.57 -25.93
CA LEU A 30 -33.15 6.67 -25.36
C LEU A 30 -32.29 7.51 -24.40
N PRO A 31 -32.53 8.83 -24.23
CA PRO A 31 -32.64 9.88 -25.24
C PRO A 31 -31.65 11.05 -25.00
N LYS A 32 -31.49 11.90 -26.02
CA LYS A 32 -30.85 13.23 -25.92
C LYS A 32 -31.65 14.16 -24.98
N PRO A 33 -31.00 15.06 -24.22
CA PRO A 33 -31.71 16.09 -23.48
C PRO A 33 -32.24 17.17 -24.43
N LEU A 34 -33.54 17.46 -24.31
CA LEU A 34 -34.24 18.58 -24.95
C LEU A 34 -33.80 19.91 -24.36
N GLN A 35 -33.56 20.89 -25.22
CA GLN A 35 -33.38 22.30 -24.90
C GLN A 35 -34.72 23.06 -24.97
N GLY A 36 -34.88 23.99 -24.01
CA GLY A 36 -35.79 25.15 -24.05
C GLY A 36 -36.81 25.21 -22.90
N PRO A 37 -37.45 26.37 -22.59
CA PRO A 37 -37.05 27.78 -22.83
C PRO A 37 -37.22 28.72 -21.59
N ASN A 38 -36.78 29.97 -21.75
CA ASN A 38 -36.82 31.18 -20.86
C ASN A 38 -38.14 31.40 -20.06
N THR A 39 -38.11 31.88 -18.79
CA THR A 39 -38.22 33.29 -18.31
C THR A 39 -38.74 33.29 -16.83
N PRO A 40 -38.95 34.41 -16.10
CA PRO A 40 -38.06 35.49 -15.67
C PRO A 40 -38.01 35.67 -14.11
N HIS A 41 -37.17 36.60 -13.63
CA HIS A 41 -36.96 37.06 -12.23
C HIS A 41 -38.24 37.34 -11.40
N PRO A 42 -38.09 37.43 -10.06
CA PRO A 42 -38.06 38.78 -9.49
C PRO A 42 -36.94 39.03 -8.47
N LEU A 43 -36.49 40.28 -8.56
CA LEU A 43 -35.64 41.07 -7.68
C LEU A 43 -36.33 41.25 -6.31
N VAL A 44 -35.63 40.95 -5.21
CA VAL A 44 -36.01 41.48 -3.89
C VAL A 44 -34.78 42.15 -3.30
N SER A 45 -34.92 43.47 -3.17
CA SER A 45 -33.97 44.44 -2.65
C SER A 45 -34.33 44.70 -1.19
N HIS A 46 -33.40 44.53 -0.25
CA HIS A 46 -33.44 45.22 1.04
C HIS A 46 -32.02 45.51 1.52
N THR A 47 -31.69 46.80 1.60
CA THR A 47 -30.52 47.36 2.29
C THR A 47 -31.04 48.22 3.48
N PRO A 48 -30.18 48.79 4.35
CA PRO A 48 -29.82 48.28 5.68
C PRO A 48 -30.29 49.22 6.81
N LEU A 49 -30.20 48.81 8.07
CA LEU A 49 -30.15 49.80 9.17
C LEU A 49 -29.39 49.32 10.41
N SER A 50 -28.34 50.10 10.71
CA SER A 50 -27.72 50.46 12.00
C SER A 50 -27.17 49.41 12.97
N GLY A 51 -25.85 49.49 13.19
CA GLY A 51 -25.14 49.03 14.40
C GLY A 51 -25.34 49.97 15.60
N PRO A 52 -24.38 50.14 16.54
CA PRO A 52 -23.02 49.60 16.60
C PRO A 52 -22.66 48.85 17.90
N GLU A 53 -21.56 48.12 17.83
CA GLU A 53 -20.75 47.60 18.94
C GLU A 53 -19.57 48.55 19.17
N LYS A 54 -19.32 49.01 20.42
CA LYS A 54 -17.96 49.09 21.02
C LYS A 54 -17.91 49.58 22.48
N ALA A 55 -17.05 48.89 23.24
CA ALA A 55 -16.13 49.34 24.30
C ALA A 55 -16.61 49.62 25.75
N SER A 56 -16.04 48.83 26.66
CA SER A 56 -15.68 49.07 28.09
C SER A 56 -14.82 50.37 28.28
N PRO A 57 -14.43 50.85 29.50
CA PRO A 57 -14.23 50.12 30.79
C PRO A 57 -14.44 50.84 32.16
N ALA A 58 -14.25 50.04 33.23
CA ALA A 58 -13.58 50.32 34.53
C ALA A 58 -14.35 50.76 35.81
N ALA A 59 -14.02 50.02 36.90
CA ALA A 59 -14.05 50.31 38.35
C ALA A 59 -15.45 50.46 39.03
N SER A 60 -15.72 50.00 40.27
CA SER A 60 -14.91 49.77 41.47
C SER A 60 -15.69 48.91 42.51
N ASP A 61 -14.95 48.24 43.41
CA ASP A 61 -15.24 47.87 44.82
C ASP A 61 -16.51 47.07 45.19
N ASP A 62 -16.36 45.91 45.83
CA ASP A 62 -16.55 45.75 47.29
C ASP A 62 -16.37 44.28 47.75
N TYR A 63 -15.89 44.12 48.98
CA TYR A 63 -15.52 42.89 49.70
C TYR A 63 -16.73 41.98 50.02
N ASP A 64 -16.56 40.66 50.05
CA ASP A 64 -16.45 39.93 51.33
C ASP A 64 -16.24 38.41 51.15
N ASP A 65 -15.33 37.92 51.99
CA ASP A 65 -14.80 36.57 52.14
C ASP A 65 -15.50 35.91 53.35
N TYR A 66 -16.12 34.74 53.16
CA TYR A 66 -16.39 33.82 54.28
C TYR A 66 -16.36 32.38 53.80
N TYR A 67 -15.25 31.73 54.08
CA TYR A 67 -15.09 30.28 54.14
C TYR A 67 -15.60 29.79 55.50
N GLU A 68 -16.48 28.79 55.54
CA GLU A 68 -16.55 27.87 56.68
C GLU A 68 -16.93 26.47 56.19
N ASP A 69 -16.24 25.51 56.80
CA ASP A 69 -16.09 24.10 56.45
C ASP A 69 -16.93 23.28 57.42
N TYR A 70 -17.79 22.36 56.95
CA TYR A 70 -18.37 21.33 57.82
C TYR A 70 -18.62 20.03 57.05
N TYR A 71 -17.95 18.98 57.51
CA TYR A 71 -17.99 17.62 57.00
C TYR A 71 -19.24 16.83 57.43
N ASP A 72 -19.59 15.89 56.55
CA ASP A 72 -20.27 14.59 56.75
C ASP A 72 -21.74 14.51 57.20
N ASN A 73 -22.58 14.00 56.30
CA ASN A 73 -23.36 12.79 56.61
C ASN A 73 -23.68 11.99 55.33
N PHE A 74 -23.20 10.76 55.28
CA PHE A 74 -23.62 9.74 54.32
C PHE A 74 -25.06 9.31 54.61
N GLN A 75 -25.95 9.43 53.64
CA GLN A 75 -27.17 8.61 53.63
C GLN A 75 -27.49 8.16 52.20
N THR A 76 -27.12 6.92 51.92
CA THR A 76 -27.59 6.14 50.78
C THR A 76 -29.13 6.14 50.76
N THR A 77 -29.72 6.77 49.76
CA THR A 77 -31.14 6.61 49.45
C THR A 77 -31.25 5.94 48.09
N GLU A 78 -31.63 4.66 48.09
CA GLU A 78 -32.09 3.99 46.88
C GLU A 78 -33.38 4.64 46.36
N SER A 79 -33.33 5.00 45.07
CA SER A 79 -34.42 5.20 44.08
C SER A 79 -35.67 6.00 44.47
N PRO A 80 -36.04 6.95 43.61
CA PRO A 80 -37.18 6.65 42.73
C PRO A 80 -36.81 6.79 41.26
N ARG A 81 -37.37 5.91 40.41
CA ARG A 81 -37.48 6.15 38.96
C ARG A 81 -38.05 7.56 38.74
N SER A 82 -37.19 8.52 38.46
CA SER A 82 -37.59 9.82 37.95
C SER A 82 -37.60 9.72 36.43
N VAL A 83 -38.79 9.41 35.90
CA VAL A 83 -39.13 9.79 34.53
C VAL A 83 -39.25 11.32 34.54
N SER A 84 -38.32 12.01 33.89
CA SER A 84 -38.35 13.45 33.69
C SER A 84 -37.85 13.82 32.28
N PRO A 85 -38.26 14.98 31.75
CA PRO A 85 -38.89 15.08 30.44
C PRO A 85 -37.95 15.74 29.44
N GLY A 86 -37.63 14.97 28.42
CA GLY A 86 -36.93 15.43 27.23
C GLY A 86 -36.77 14.20 26.38
N SER A 87 -37.64 14.04 25.39
CA SER A 87 -37.43 13.05 24.34
C SER A 87 -36.08 13.40 23.68
N LEU A 88 -35.00 12.81 24.19
CA LEU A 88 -33.71 12.77 23.50
C LEU A 88 -33.98 12.00 22.22
N THR A 89 -34.31 12.71 21.14
CA THR A 89 -34.50 12.08 19.84
C THR A 89 -33.22 11.31 19.53
N PRO A 90 -33.27 9.97 19.45
CA PRO A 90 -32.05 9.19 19.39
C PRO A 90 -31.33 9.49 18.07
N PHE A 91 -30.01 9.66 18.13
CA PHE A 91 -29.20 9.72 16.92
C PHE A 91 -29.21 8.35 16.23
N CYS A 92 -29.13 8.37 14.91
CA CYS A 92 -29.01 7.14 14.15
C CYS A 92 -27.70 6.44 14.49
N ALA A 93 -27.74 5.11 14.64
CA ALA A 93 -26.56 4.27 14.79
C ALA A 93 -25.78 4.17 13.46
N TYR A 94 -25.27 5.30 12.99
CA TYR A 94 -24.51 5.47 11.76
C TYR A 94 -23.05 5.73 12.08
N ASP A 95 -22.17 4.83 11.65
CA ASP A 95 -20.73 4.96 11.87
C ASP A 95 -20.07 5.41 10.57
N ARG A 96 -19.50 6.61 10.57
CA ARG A 96 -18.88 7.22 9.38
C ARG A 96 -17.76 6.38 8.77
N CYS A 97 -17.14 5.47 9.52
CA CYS A 97 -16.03 4.63 9.09
C CYS A 97 -16.48 3.22 8.65
N LYS A 98 -17.77 2.86 8.79
CA LYS A 98 -18.26 1.51 8.48
C LYS A 98 -18.50 1.29 6.98
N HIS A 99 -17.85 0.27 6.44
CA HIS A 99 -17.94 -0.12 5.03
C HIS A 99 -19.30 -0.76 4.71
N LEU A 100 -19.90 -0.37 3.57
CA LEU A 100 -21.16 -0.90 3.04
C LEU A 100 -22.33 -0.84 4.04
N GLN A 101 -22.32 0.12 4.96
CA GLN A 101 -23.46 0.35 5.84
C GLN A 101 -24.63 0.96 5.08
N VAL A 102 -25.82 0.78 5.63
CA VAL A 102 -27.04 1.48 5.19
C VAL A 102 -26.86 2.99 5.34
N PRO A 103 -27.17 3.81 4.31
CA PRO A 103 -27.09 5.26 4.41
C PRO A 103 -27.95 5.82 5.55
N CYS A 104 -27.45 6.86 6.21
CA CYS A 104 -28.15 7.43 7.37
C CYS A 104 -29.58 7.90 7.04
N ALA A 105 -29.81 8.44 5.84
CA ALA A 105 -31.14 8.85 5.39
C ALA A 105 -32.17 7.71 5.46
N GLU A 106 -31.76 6.48 5.14
CA GLU A 106 -32.64 5.31 5.22
C GLU A 106 -32.84 4.87 6.68
N LEU A 107 -31.79 4.91 7.51
CA LEU A 107 -31.92 4.65 8.95
C LEU A 107 -32.91 5.63 9.61
N SER A 108 -32.80 6.92 9.30
CA SER A 108 -33.72 7.95 9.79
C SER A 108 -35.16 7.70 9.34
N ARG A 109 -35.36 7.23 8.10
CA ARG A 109 -36.69 6.89 7.59
C ARG A 109 -37.34 5.76 8.39
N LEU A 110 -36.55 4.74 8.75
CA LEU A 110 -37.00 3.53 9.45
C LEU A 110 -37.23 3.75 10.94
N SER A 111 -36.31 4.40 11.65
CA SER A 111 -36.35 4.53 13.12
C SER A 111 -36.63 5.94 13.64
N LYS A 112 -36.90 6.90 12.73
CA LYS A 112 -37.14 8.32 13.07
C LYS A 112 -36.02 8.94 13.91
N CYS A 113 -34.80 8.42 13.76
CA CYS A 113 -33.60 8.94 14.39
C CYS A 113 -33.05 10.16 13.66
N LEU A 114 -32.22 10.95 14.34
CA LEU A 114 -31.52 12.08 13.76
C LEU A 114 -30.17 11.66 13.18
N CYS A 115 -29.93 12.02 11.93
CA CYS A 115 -28.61 11.91 11.32
C CYS A 115 -27.75 13.11 11.73
N PRO A 116 -26.43 12.92 11.87
CA PRO A 116 -25.53 14.05 12.00
C PRO A 116 -25.72 14.98 10.78
N GLY A 117 -25.72 16.29 11.03
CA GLY A 117 -25.89 17.28 10.00
C GLY A 117 -24.86 17.12 8.89
N VAL A 118 -25.33 17.12 7.64
CA VAL A 118 -24.49 17.10 6.46
C VAL A 118 -24.73 18.36 5.64
N THR A 119 -23.69 18.91 5.05
CA THR A 119 -23.85 19.97 4.05
C THR A 119 -24.65 19.46 2.84
N GLY A 120 -25.39 20.35 2.18
CA GLY A 120 -26.25 20.01 1.05
C GLY A 120 -25.47 19.50 -0.18
N PRO A 121 -26.16 18.88 -1.15
CA PRO A 121 -25.55 18.34 -2.38
C PRO A 121 -24.91 19.39 -3.30
N ASP A 122 -25.25 20.66 -3.12
CA ASP A 122 -24.80 21.80 -3.93
C ASP A 122 -23.70 22.62 -3.21
N VAL A 123 -23.19 22.10 -2.10
CA VAL A 123 -22.02 22.63 -1.38
C VAL A 123 -20.86 21.64 -1.55
N LEU A 124 -19.64 22.14 -1.77
CA LEU A 124 -18.46 21.29 -1.91
C LEU A 124 -18.30 20.38 -0.68
N PRO A 125 -18.03 19.08 -0.86
CA PRO A 125 -17.93 18.17 0.27
C PRO A 125 -16.61 18.39 1.03
N ASP A 126 -16.64 18.18 2.34
CA ASP A 126 -15.42 18.17 3.14
C ASP A 126 -14.55 16.95 2.79
N ALA A 127 -13.26 17.05 3.13
CA ALA A 127 -12.32 15.95 2.93
C ALA A 127 -12.68 14.71 3.78
N PRO A 128 -12.68 13.51 3.20
CA PRO A 128 -12.68 12.26 3.96
C PRO A 128 -11.48 12.16 4.89
N ARG A 129 -11.59 11.34 5.94
CA ARG A 129 -10.49 11.07 6.86
C ARG A 129 -9.90 9.70 6.56
N LEU A 130 -8.73 9.65 5.93
CA LEU A 130 -8.02 8.41 5.66
C LEU A 130 -7.39 7.88 6.96
N ARG A 131 -7.91 6.76 7.46
CA ARG A 131 -7.58 6.19 8.78
C ARG A 131 -6.43 5.20 8.72
N ALA A 132 -6.46 4.30 7.74
CA ALA A 132 -5.48 3.23 7.63
C ALA A 132 -5.11 3.00 6.18
N VAL A 133 -3.81 2.74 5.97
CA VAL A 133 -3.27 2.31 4.70
C VAL A 133 -2.31 1.16 4.98
N HIS A 134 -2.64 -0.03 4.49
CA HIS A 134 -1.75 -1.20 4.58
C HIS A 134 -1.15 -1.46 3.21
N VAL A 135 0.18 -1.50 3.13
CA VAL A 135 0.92 -1.54 1.86
C VAL A 135 1.70 -2.84 1.73
N SER A 136 1.53 -3.49 0.59
CA SER A 136 2.32 -4.62 0.12
C SER A 136 3.21 -4.18 -1.05
N GLU A 137 4.01 -5.08 -1.62
CA GLU A 137 4.90 -4.76 -2.74
C GLU A 137 4.16 -4.11 -3.94
N THR A 138 2.96 -4.60 -4.25
CA THR A 138 2.19 -4.16 -5.44
C THR A 138 0.77 -3.69 -5.13
N ARG A 139 0.41 -3.57 -3.85
CA ARG A 139 -0.97 -3.24 -3.44
C ARG A 139 -1.02 -2.31 -2.24
N ALA A 140 -2.07 -1.52 -2.15
CA ALA A 140 -2.40 -0.74 -0.96
C ALA A 140 -3.89 -0.90 -0.61
N ASN A 141 -4.17 -1.27 0.65
CA ASN A 141 -5.53 -1.34 1.18
C ASN A 141 -5.80 -0.05 1.97
N LEU A 142 -6.81 0.72 1.55
CA LEU A 142 -7.15 1.99 2.16
C LEU A 142 -8.47 1.88 2.92
N HIS A 143 -8.55 2.50 4.10
CA HIS A 143 -9.77 2.63 4.90
C HIS A 143 -9.97 4.08 5.34
N TRP A 144 -11.18 4.62 5.15
CA TRP A 144 -11.50 6.01 5.48
C TRP A 144 -12.84 6.18 6.18
N CYS A 145 -13.04 7.33 6.80
CA CYS A 145 -14.32 7.77 7.34
C CYS A 145 -14.93 8.87 6.45
N ALA A 146 -16.26 8.84 6.29
CA ALA A 146 -16.99 9.83 5.51
C ALA A 146 -16.90 11.24 6.12
N PRO A 147 -16.96 12.31 5.29
CA PRO A 147 -17.10 13.71 5.73
C PRO A 147 -18.53 14.02 6.25
N SER A 148 -18.71 15.20 6.85
CA SER A 148 -20.02 15.70 7.32
C SER A 148 -20.72 16.43 6.17
N SER A 149 -20.78 15.77 5.01
CA SER A 149 -21.23 16.38 3.77
C SER A 149 -22.02 15.38 2.94
N THR A 150 -22.89 15.89 2.07
CA THR A 150 -23.57 15.03 1.10
C THR A 150 -22.55 14.49 0.10
N VAL A 151 -22.34 13.17 0.10
CA VAL A 151 -21.44 12.48 -0.84
C VAL A 151 -22.23 11.57 -1.77
N GLN A 152 -21.99 11.71 -3.07
CA GLN A 152 -22.54 10.81 -4.09
C GLN A 152 -21.59 9.67 -4.43
N LYS A 153 -20.29 9.98 -4.55
CA LYS A 153 -19.24 9.02 -4.93
C LYS A 153 -17.93 9.35 -4.21
N TYR A 154 -17.07 8.35 -4.09
CA TYR A 154 -15.66 8.56 -3.75
C TYR A 154 -14.77 8.27 -4.96
N HIS A 155 -13.62 8.90 -4.98
CA HIS A 155 -12.56 8.63 -5.96
C HIS A 155 -11.26 8.39 -5.20
N LEU A 156 -10.55 7.34 -5.62
CA LEU A 156 -9.16 7.14 -5.22
C LEU A 156 -8.28 7.85 -6.23
N LYS A 157 -7.40 8.74 -5.76
CA LYS A 157 -6.37 9.38 -6.59
C LYS A 157 -5.00 8.97 -6.06
N TYR A 158 -4.07 8.73 -6.95
CA TYR A 158 -2.70 8.41 -6.57
C TYR A 158 -1.69 8.97 -7.58
N GLN A 159 -0.49 9.24 -7.10
CA GLN A 159 0.63 9.66 -7.95
C GLN A 159 1.95 9.20 -7.34
N ILE A 160 2.96 9.07 -8.19
CA ILE A 160 4.35 9.11 -7.77
C ILE A 160 4.71 10.60 -7.61
N PRO A 161 5.38 11.02 -6.52
CA PRO A 161 5.74 12.42 -6.34
C PRO A 161 6.51 12.99 -7.54
N GLY A 162 6.00 14.06 -8.15
CA GLY A 162 6.55 14.67 -9.37
C GLY A 162 5.83 14.27 -10.66
N GLU A 163 4.92 13.30 -10.60
CA GLU A 163 4.03 12.91 -11.70
C GLU A 163 2.59 13.42 -11.48
N ASP A 164 1.76 13.29 -12.52
CA ASP A 164 0.35 13.64 -12.47
C ASP A 164 -0.49 12.63 -11.67
N PHE A 165 -1.59 13.11 -11.08
CA PHE A 165 -2.56 12.25 -10.41
C PHE A 165 -3.30 11.34 -11.38
N ILE A 166 -3.26 10.04 -11.09
CA ILE A 166 -4.13 9.03 -11.69
C ILE A 166 -5.39 8.91 -10.82
N SER A 167 -6.56 9.02 -11.44
CA SER A 167 -7.85 8.81 -10.76
C SER A 167 -8.39 7.41 -11.08
N GLY A 168 -8.69 6.64 -10.04
CA GLY A 168 -9.44 5.40 -10.16
C GLY A 168 -10.91 5.61 -10.51
N PRO A 169 -11.64 4.51 -10.77
CA PRO A 169 -13.07 4.55 -11.05
C PRO A 169 -13.86 5.08 -9.83
N PRO A 170 -15.07 5.62 -10.06
CA PRO A 170 -15.93 6.06 -8.97
C PRO A 170 -16.36 4.90 -8.08
N LEU A 171 -16.31 5.12 -6.76
CA LEU A 171 -16.77 4.19 -5.73
C LEU A 171 -18.11 4.69 -5.15
N ASN A 172 -19.00 3.77 -4.80
CA ASN A 172 -20.30 4.10 -4.20
C ASN A 172 -20.15 4.84 -2.85
N ASN A 173 -21.12 5.68 -2.50
CA ASN A 173 -21.10 6.47 -1.26
C ASN A 173 -21.14 5.66 0.05
N THR A 174 -21.41 4.36 0.00
CA THR A 174 -21.37 3.44 1.15
C THR A 174 -20.00 2.78 1.34
N VAL A 175 -19.09 2.90 0.37
CA VAL A 175 -17.75 2.31 0.41
C VAL A 175 -16.85 3.07 1.37
N ARG A 176 -16.15 2.35 2.25
CA ARG A 176 -15.12 2.89 3.17
C ARG A 176 -13.78 2.18 3.08
N VAL A 177 -13.68 1.16 2.23
CA VAL A 177 -12.48 0.31 2.05
C VAL A 177 -12.30 0.11 0.56
N THR A 178 -11.07 0.23 0.08
CA THR A 178 -10.72 -0.12 -1.30
C THR A 178 -9.30 -0.65 -1.38
N VAL A 179 -9.01 -1.41 -2.44
CA VAL A 179 -7.67 -1.89 -2.76
C VAL A 179 -7.20 -1.18 -4.02
N LEU A 180 -6.00 -0.62 -3.95
CA LEU A 180 -5.23 -0.18 -5.11
C LEU A 180 -4.26 -1.31 -5.48
N SER A 181 -4.28 -1.71 -6.75
CA SER A 181 -3.41 -2.75 -7.29
C SER A 181 -2.38 -2.15 -8.25
N ASP A 182 -1.48 -3.00 -8.74
CA ASP A 182 -0.52 -2.68 -9.79
C ASP A 182 0.44 -1.54 -9.42
N LEU A 183 0.76 -1.44 -8.12
CA LEU A 183 1.81 -0.55 -7.64
C LEU A 183 3.18 -1.12 -7.99
N ILE A 184 4.13 -0.23 -8.25
CA ILE A 184 5.52 -0.59 -8.51
C ILE A 184 6.21 -0.84 -7.16
N PRO A 185 6.89 -1.98 -6.94
CA PRO A 185 7.66 -2.23 -5.72
C PRO A 185 8.80 -1.24 -5.51
N GLY A 186 9.10 -0.88 -4.26
CA GLY A 186 10.19 0.03 -3.91
C GLY A 186 9.93 1.52 -4.18
N THR A 187 8.69 1.89 -4.50
CA THR A 187 8.29 3.22 -5.00
C THR A 187 7.47 3.98 -3.95
N GLU A 188 7.68 5.30 -3.89
CA GLU A 188 6.87 6.19 -3.06
C GLU A 188 5.62 6.65 -3.81
N TYR A 189 4.49 6.65 -3.13
CA TYR A 189 3.20 7.10 -3.63
C TYR A 189 2.54 8.08 -2.67
N LEU A 190 1.85 9.07 -3.22
CA LEU A 190 0.84 9.86 -2.51
C LEU A 190 -0.54 9.31 -2.86
N LEU A 191 -1.23 8.72 -1.89
CA LEU A 191 -2.56 8.15 -2.06
C LEU A 191 -3.60 9.07 -1.41
N CYS A 192 -4.67 9.41 -2.13
CA CYS A 192 -5.72 10.32 -1.69
C CYS A 192 -7.11 9.73 -1.90
N VAL A 193 -8.00 9.87 -0.91
CA VAL A 193 -9.43 9.58 -1.06
C VAL A 193 -10.20 10.90 -1.11
N VAL A 194 -10.99 11.07 -2.17
CA VAL A 194 -11.71 12.31 -2.45
C VAL A 194 -13.21 12.03 -2.45
N ALA A 195 -14.00 12.86 -1.77
CA ALA A 195 -15.46 12.82 -1.84
C ALA A 195 -15.95 13.67 -3.01
N ALA A 196 -17.02 13.24 -3.67
CA ALA A 196 -17.62 13.95 -4.79
C ALA A 196 -19.14 14.07 -4.66
N ASN A 197 -19.68 15.23 -5.04
CA ASN A 197 -21.11 15.50 -5.20
C ASN A 197 -21.35 16.46 -6.39
N ARG A 198 -22.53 17.10 -6.49
CA ARG A 198 -22.86 17.99 -7.62
C ARG A 198 -22.03 19.28 -7.65
N ALA A 199 -21.58 19.74 -6.49
CA ALA A 199 -20.73 20.92 -6.38
C ALA A 199 -19.27 20.64 -6.76
N GLY A 200 -18.83 19.39 -6.73
CA GLY A 200 -17.50 18.98 -7.15
C GLY A 200 -16.81 18.04 -6.17
N PHE A 201 -15.49 18.17 -6.07
CA PHE A 201 -14.61 17.29 -5.31
C PHE A 201 -14.08 17.94 -4.03
N SER A 202 -13.96 17.16 -2.96
CA SER A 202 -13.35 17.63 -1.71
C SER A 202 -11.87 18.00 -1.90
N PRO A 203 -11.31 18.88 -1.05
CA PRO A 203 -9.89 19.19 -1.10
C PRO A 203 -9.01 17.97 -0.76
N THR A 204 -7.76 18.00 -1.24
CA THR A 204 -6.68 17.05 -0.92
C THR A 204 -5.56 17.75 -0.16
N ASP A 205 -4.61 16.99 0.39
CA ASP A 205 -3.40 17.52 1.04
C ASP A 205 -2.12 16.77 0.60
N ASP A 206 -1.00 17.10 1.23
CA ASP A 206 0.32 16.54 0.93
C ASP A 206 0.58 15.15 1.55
N GLY A 207 -0.39 14.62 2.28
CA GLY A 207 -0.30 13.33 2.97
C GLY A 207 0.52 13.32 4.26
N VAL A 208 0.90 14.49 4.80
CA VAL A 208 1.62 14.61 6.09
C VAL A 208 0.66 14.53 7.28
N ARG A 209 -0.59 14.97 7.10
CA ARG A 209 -1.59 15.01 8.17
C ARG A 209 -2.10 13.60 8.50
N GLU A 210 -2.02 13.20 9.77
CA GLU A 210 -2.49 11.87 10.19
C GLU A 210 -3.98 11.60 9.95
N HIS A 211 -4.80 12.65 9.89
CA HIS A 211 -6.24 12.53 9.70
C HIS A 211 -6.72 13.24 8.42
N GLY A 212 -5.81 13.47 7.47
CA GLY A 212 -6.11 14.06 6.17
C GLY A 212 -6.77 13.09 5.20
N PRO A 213 -7.16 13.57 4.00
CA PRO A 213 -7.64 12.75 2.91
C PRO A 213 -6.54 11.93 2.23
N CYS A 214 -5.26 12.28 2.43
CA CYS A 214 -4.14 11.62 1.76
C CYS A 214 -3.12 11.00 2.72
N ARG A 215 -2.26 10.13 2.17
CA ARG A 215 -1.13 9.49 2.87
C ARG A 215 0.02 9.24 1.90
N ARG A 216 1.24 9.61 2.32
CA ARG A 216 2.46 9.14 1.65
C ARG A 216 2.81 7.74 2.12
N VAL A 217 3.05 6.84 1.19
CA VAL A 217 3.43 5.47 1.48
C VAL A 217 4.55 5.02 0.56
N ARG A 218 5.37 4.09 1.03
CA ARG A 218 6.39 3.44 0.21
C ARG A 218 6.10 1.95 0.11
N THR A 219 6.02 1.44 -1.11
CA THR A 219 5.91 -0.01 -1.33
C THR A 219 7.23 -0.68 -0.95
N PRO A 220 7.19 -1.84 -0.27
CA PRO A 220 8.40 -2.63 -0.07
C PRO A 220 9.05 -2.99 -1.40
N ALA A 221 10.38 -3.02 -1.44
CA ALA A 221 11.12 -3.52 -2.59
C ALA A 221 10.98 -5.05 -2.67
N HIS A 222 10.99 -5.60 -3.89
CA HIS A 222 10.87 -7.02 -4.14
C HIS A 222 12.06 -7.80 -3.51
N GLN A 223 11.84 -8.41 -2.34
CA GLN A 223 12.90 -9.07 -1.58
C GLN A 223 13.30 -10.44 -2.17
N MET A 224 12.43 -11.05 -2.98
CA MET A 224 12.64 -12.42 -3.48
C MET A 224 13.87 -12.56 -4.37
N THR A 225 14.27 -11.51 -5.10
CA THR A 225 15.47 -11.53 -5.95
C THR A 225 16.73 -11.85 -5.13
N TYR A 226 16.87 -11.25 -3.94
CA TYR A 226 18.04 -11.49 -3.08
C TYR A 226 18.05 -12.91 -2.51
N VAL A 227 16.87 -13.48 -2.22
CA VAL A 227 16.75 -14.86 -1.76
C VAL A 227 17.21 -15.83 -2.85
N TYR A 228 16.77 -15.65 -4.10
CA TYR A 228 17.23 -16.49 -5.22
C TYR A 228 18.73 -16.36 -5.47
N ILE A 229 19.29 -15.15 -5.38
CA ILE A 229 20.75 -14.94 -5.51
C ILE A 229 21.49 -15.67 -4.37
N ALA A 230 21.04 -15.55 -3.12
CA ALA A 230 21.68 -16.22 -1.99
C ALA A 230 21.62 -17.76 -2.09
N VAL A 231 20.46 -18.30 -2.48
CA VAL A 231 20.30 -19.75 -2.71
C VAL A 231 21.18 -20.21 -3.88
N GLY A 232 21.24 -19.44 -4.96
CA GLY A 232 22.15 -19.67 -6.09
C GLY A 232 23.60 -19.74 -5.64
N LEU A 233 24.09 -18.73 -4.93
CA LEU A 233 25.46 -18.70 -4.41
C LEU A 233 25.75 -19.86 -3.45
N ALA A 234 24.83 -20.17 -2.54
CA ALA A 234 24.97 -21.29 -1.63
C ALA A 234 25.06 -22.64 -2.39
N SER A 235 24.22 -22.83 -3.41
CA SER A 235 24.24 -24.05 -4.23
C SER A 235 25.56 -24.22 -4.98
N VAL A 236 26.12 -23.14 -5.55
CA VAL A 236 27.40 -23.17 -6.26
C VAL A 236 28.55 -23.54 -5.31
N VAL A 237 28.54 -22.98 -4.09
CA VAL A 237 29.53 -23.31 -3.06
C VAL A 237 29.44 -24.78 -2.65
N ILE A 238 28.22 -25.29 -2.40
CA ILE A 238 28.00 -26.69 -2.04
C ILE A 238 28.48 -27.63 -3.15
N LEU A 239 28.14 -27.35 -4.41
CA LEU A 239 28.58 -28.15 -5.56
C LEU A 239 30.10 -28.13 -5.73
N GLY A 240 30.74 -26.98 -5.48
CA GLY A 240 32.21 -26.85 -5.47
C GLY A 240 32.85 -27.75 -4.40
N VAL A 241 32.33 -27.71 -3.17
CA VAL A 241 32.83 -28.56 -2.07
C VAL A 241 32.65 -30.04 -2.38
N VAL A 242 31.46 -30.46 -2.86
CA VAL A 242 31.19 -31.85 -3.24
C VAL A 242 32.14 -32.31 -4.34
N SER A 243 32.38 -31.48 -5.36
CA SER A 243 33.30 -31.81 -6.46
C SER A 243 34.73 -32.03 -5.96
N VAL A 244 35.21 -31.19 -5.03
CA VAL A 244 36.54 -31.36 -4.41
C VAL A 244 36.60 -32.64 -3.56
N LEU A 245 35.55 -32.94 -2.79
CA LEU A 245 35.48 -34.18 -1.98
C LEU A 245 35.50 -35.43 -2.84
N LEU A 246 34.72 -35.45 -3.94
CA LEU A 246 34.72 -36.55 -4.91
C LEU A 246 36.09 -36.69 -5.56
N TRP A 247 36.69 -35.59 -6.03
CA TRP A 247 38.05 -35.59 -6.59
C TRP A 247 39.08 -36.19 -5.62
N ARG A 248 39.04 -35.77 -4.35
CA ARG A 248 39.91 -36.32 -3.29
C ARG A 248 39.66 -37.82 -3.08
N PHE A 249 38.41 -38.26 -3.12
CA PHE A 249 38.05 -39.68 -2.99
C PHE A 249 38.57 -40.50 -4.18
N TYR A 250 38.41 -40.01 -5.41
CA TYR A 250 38.93 -40.66 -6.62
C TYR A 250 40.45 -40.75 -6.61
N ILE A 251 41.17 -39.69 -6.22
CA ILE A 251 42.64 -39.73 -6.10
C ILE A 251 43.09 -40.73 -5.02
N ARG A 252 42.40 -40.79 -3.88
CA ARG A 252 42.73 -41.76 -2.82
C ARG A 252 42.54 -43.21 -3.28
N LYS A 253 41.50 -43.47 -4.08
CA LYS A 253 41.24 -44.80 -4.69
C LYS A 253 42.24 -45.15 -5.80
N ALA A 254 42.81 -44.16 -6.49
CA ALA A 254 43.75 -44.36 -7.59
C ALA A 254 45.22 -44.60 -7.15
N LYS A 255 45.52 -44.70 -5.85
CA LYS A 255 46.84 -45.18 -5.40
C LYS A 255 46.91 -46.71 -5.54
N PRO A 256 47.76 -47.27 -6.44
CA PRO A 256 47.92 -48.71 -6.59
C PRO A 256 48.80 -49.27 -5.46
N ILE A 257 48.46 -50.46 -4.99
CA ILE A 257 49.33 -51.34 -4.21
C ILE A 257 50.58 -51.65 -5.07
N GLN A 258 51.78 -51.35 -4.57
CA GLN A 258 53.02 -51.89 -5.14
C GLN A 258 52.92 -53.42 -5.15
N HIS A 259 52.74 -54.02 -6.33
CA HIS A 259 52.99 -55.44 -6.53
C HIS A 259 54.51 -55.65 -6.43
N GLY A 260 54.90 -56.56 -5.53
CA GLY A 260 56.27 -56.79 -5.15
C GLY A 260 57.17 -57.29 -6.28
N SER A 261 58.44 -56.90 -6.13
CA SER A 261 59.63 -57.76 -6.19
C SER A 261 59.50 -59.03 -7.03
N LEU A 262 60.22 -59.06 -8.16
CA LEU A 262 60.74 -60.29 -8.74
C LEU A 262 62.18 -60.03 -9.22
N ASP A 263 63.08 -60.31 -8.29
CA ASP A 263 64.41 -60.92 -8.36
C ASP A 263 65.32 -60.71 -9.58
N ASN A 264 66.55 -60.33 -9.24
CA ASN A 264 67.77 -60.39 -10.04
C ASN A 264 67.96 -61.77 -10.70
N ILE A 265 68.49 -61.80 -11.93
CA ILE A 265 69.48 -62.79 -12.44
C ILE A 265 70.00 -62.35 -13.82
N LEU A 266 71.33 -62.19 -13.91
CA LEU A 266 72.24 -62.19 -15.08
C LEU A 266 71.98 -61.13 -16.20
N ASP A 267 72.91 -60.27 -16.63
CA ASP A 267 74.34 -60.40 -16.95
C ASP A 267 75.09 -59.10 -16.56
N GLY A 268 76.35 -59.08 -16.13
CA GLY A 268 77.51 -59.51 -16.90
C GLY A 268 78.14 -58.33 -17.66
N GLU A 269 78.93 -57.54 -16.91
CA GLU A 269 80.21 -56.97 -17.36
C GLU A 269 80.25 -55.89 -18.47
N LEU A 270 80.61 -54.64 -18.11
CA LEU A 270 81.95 -54.05 -18.29
C LEU A 270 81.89 -52.52 -18.45
N SER A 271 82.77 -51.88 -17.68
CA SER A 271 83.55 -50.67 -18.02
C SER A 271 83.06 -49.28 -17.59
N SER A 272 83.81 -48.80 -16.60
CA SER A 272 84.59 -47.56 -16.65
C SER A 272 83.93 -46.26 -16.20
N GLY A 273 84.61 -45.61 -15.24
CA GLY A 273 84.76 -44.17 -15.31
C GLY A 273 84.40 -43.36 -14.08
N HIS A 274 85.33 -43.35 -13.12
CA HIS A 274 85.80 -42.16 -12.41
C HIS A 274 84.89 -41.44 -11.38
N ALA A 275 85.48 -41.33 -10.20
CA ALA A 275 85.04 -40.57 -9.04
C ALA A 275 85.10 -39.04 -9.26
N GLY A 276 84.30 -38.31 -8.48
CA GLY A 276 84.48 -36.88 -8.28
C GLY A 276 83.30 -36.19 -7.60
N ALA A 277 83.45 -35.90 -6.31
CA ALA A 277 82.57 -35.09 -5.46
C ALA A 277 82.21 -33.72 -6.09
N THR A 278 81.10 -33.08 -5.74
CA THR A 278 81.05 -32.20 -4.55
C THR A 278 79.61 -31.81 -4.16
N ASN A 279 79.48 -31.51 -2.86
CA ASN A 279 78.31 -31.08 -2.11
C ASN A 279 77.72 -29.71 -2.52
N SER A 280 76.41 -29.55 -2.35
CA SER A 280 75.77 -28.38 -1.74
C SER A 280 74.63 -28.92 -0.83
N SER A 281 74.63 -28.73 0.50
CA SER A 281 74.37 -27.48 1.25
C SER A 281 73.06 -26.85 0.77
N PHE A 282 71.98 -26.62 1.54
CA PHE A 282 71.79 -26.20 2.93
C PHE A 282 70.26 -26.28 3.17
N ARG A 283 69.76 -26.90 4.25
CA ARG A 283 69.30 -26.24 5.51
C ARG A 283 67.85 -25.70 5.48
N THR A 284 67.02 -26.37 6.28
CA THR A 284 65.87 -25.95 7.12
C THR A 284 65.41 -24.49 7.14
N GLU A 285 64.08 -24.30 7.16
CA GLU A 285 63.23 -23.70 8.23
C GLU A 285 61.77 -23.71 7.71
N GLU A 286 60.74 -24.27 8.34
CA GLU A 286 60.09 -24.02 9.65
C GLU A 286 59.71 -22.56 9.94
N GLN A 287 58.39 -22.37 10.15
CA GLN A 287 57.71 -21.36 11.00
C GLN A 287 57.72 -19.88 10.56
N LEU A 288 56.59 -19.38 10.05
CA LEU A 288 55.52 -18.71 10.82
C LEU A 288 54.30 -18.41 9.94
#